data_AF-A0A521H883-F1
#
_entry.id   AF-A0A521H883-F1
#
_cell.length_a   1.000
_cell.length_b   1.000
_cell.length_c   1.000
_cell.angle_alpha   90.00
_cell.angle_beta   90.00
_cell.angle_gamma   90.00
#
_symmetry.space_group_name_H-M   'P 1'
#
loop_
_entity.id
_entity.type
_entity.pdbx_description
1 polymer ?
#
loop_
_entity_poly.entity_id
_entity_poly.type
_entity_poly.pdbx_seq_one_letter_code
_entity_poly.pdbx_strand_id
1 'polypeptide(L)'
;MHKAVQPKFAGVYKVASGEFIPGAAERSGPSVIFNNMVASNYYSVPGANQEWIDDGVLNDRNQSVGHTAREDQVNGFDFIYCSTDPAPTGTITITFYDENVECAGPVNLTPLCAYAITGLPLGTATGGIQCWIVGVDLEGGFECPNNTSQTFRTTEAHAANPLFGWGILPGPNNTGPWLRRGGKGIVNDFTWFDRSVSPPIFVGCFWFGGTPFANFAIRLYGNEPNAKAVVDNDLNAGNGRWGNNPLDILRLKADDPGGQGRGIRKQNPGRWTVTPTTGGQSYSLLVTVINPAIGILPINRPGIGGAWTLLLDPPCIWIPPSPIPMPGGIVTAMVPNVPIGAVIYVQAVCHQGPLNSTGSNVTGASPAICHRF
;
A
#
# COMPACT_ATOMS: atom_id res chain seq x y z
N MET A 1 -24.12 -3.98 -18.44
CA MET A 1 -23.01 -4.96 -18.56
C MET A 1 -22.71 -5.21 -20.03
N HIS A 2 -21.43 -5.36 -20.36
CA HIS A 2 -20.94 -5.61 -21.72
C HIS A 2 -20.05 -6.84 -21.74
N LYS A 3 -20.03 -7.58 -22.85
CA LYS A 3 -19.08 -8.68 -23.05
C LYS A 3 -17.67 -8.11 -23.16
N ALA A 4 -16.78 -8.61 -22.32
CA ALA A 4 -15.40 -8.20 -22.25
C ALA A 4 -14.50 -9.03 -23.19
N VAL A 5 -13.28 -8.54 -23.45
CA VAL A 5 -12.24 -9.26 -24.21
C VAL A 5 -11.10 -9.67 -23.29
N GLN A 6 -10.39 -10.76 -23.57
CA GLN A 6 -9.31 -11.24 -22.68
C GLN A 6 -8.37 -10.09 -22.28
N PRO A 7 -8.21 -9.82 -20.97
CA PRO A 7 -7.39 -8.70 -20.53
C PRO A 7 -5.91 -9.01 -20.73
N LYS A 8 -5.15 -7.97 -21.08
CA LYS A 8 -3.69 -8.04 -21.28
C LYS A 8 -2.99 -7.27 -20.16
N PHE A 9 -1.84 -7.73 -19.70
CA PHE A 9 -1.04 -6.94 -18.77
C PHE A 9 -0.52 -5.69 -19.48
N ALA A 10 -0.93 -4.52 -19.01
CA ALA A 10 -0.60 -3.24 -19.62
C ALA A 10 0.75 -2.72 -19.13
N GLY A 11 1.07 -2.92 -17.85
CA GLY A 11 2.26 -2.36 -17.23
C GLY A 11 2.10 -2.12 -15.73
N VAL A 12 3.08 -1.43 -15.15
CA VAL A 12 3.11 -1.06 -13.74
C VAL A 12 3.13 0.45 -13.59
N TYR A 13 2.20 1.00 -12.80
CA TYR A 13 2.22 2.39 -12.35
C TYR A 13 3.06 2.53 -11.09
N LYS A 14 4.07 3.41 -11.10
CA LYS A 14 4.92 3.72 -9.96
C LYS A 14 4.40 5.00 -9.29
N VAL A 15 3.70 4.89 -8.17
CA VAL A 15 3.12 6.08 -7.51
C VAL A 15 4.19 7.09 -7.11
N ALA A 16 5.36 6.61 -6.69
CA ALA A 16 6.48 7.48 -6.32
C ALA A 16 6.98 8.40 -7.43
N SER A 17 6.93 7.99 -8.70
CA SER A 17 7.33 8.83 -9.83
C SER A 17 6.15 9.37 -10.64
N GLY A 18 4.94 8.86 -10.42
CA GLY A 18 3.77 9.14 -11.25
C GLY A 18 3.87 8.54 -12.66
N GLU A 19 4.80 7.60 -12.88
CA GLU A 19 5.08 7.04 -14.20
C GLU A 19 4.36 5.70 -14.40
N PHE A 20 3.71 5.54 -15.55
CA PHE A 20 3.23 4.26 -16.04
C PHE A 20 4.29 3.61 -16.94
N ILE A 21 4.76 2.41 -16.58
CA ILE A 21 5.80 1.68 -17.32
C ILE A 21 5.12 0.56 -18.12
N PRO A 22 4.92 0.73 -19.45
CA PRO A 22 4.23 -0.26 -20.26
C PRO A 22 5.06 -1.54 -20.42
N GLY A 23 4.40 -2.70 -20.43
CA GLY A 23 5.06 -3.98 -20.69
C GLY A 23 6.09 -4.42 -19.65
N ALA A 24 6.16 -3.73 -18.50
CA ALA A 24 6.90 -4.22 -17.35
C ALA A 24 6.43 -5.65 -16.99
N ALA A 25 7.30 -6.45 -16.37
CA ALA A 25 6.86 -7.73 -15.82
C ALA A 25 5.78 -7.49 -14.75
N GLU A 26 4.81 -8.41 -14.65
CA GLU A 26 3.90 -8.47 -13.51
C GLU A 26 4.75 -8.46 -12.24
N ARG A 27 4.36 -7.64 -11.25
CA ARG A 27 5.13 -7.45 -10.04
C ARG A 27 5.37 -8.82 -9.38
N SER A 28 6.64 -9.18 -9.16
CA SER A 28 7.02 -10.32 -8.34
C SER A 28 7.30 -9.87 -6.90
N GLY A 29 6.59 -10.44 -5.94
CA GLY A 29 6.59 -10.04 -4.52
C GLY A 29 5.56 -8.94 -4.27
N PRO A 30 4.89 -8.86 -3.11
CA PRO A 30 5.04 -9.47 -1.78
C PRO A 30 3.83 -10.38 -1.43
N SER A 31 3.48 -10.56 -0.15
CA SER A 31 2.34 -11.38 0.28
C SER A 31 1.01 -10.89 -0.32
N VAL A 32 0.28 -11.77 -1.00
CA VAL A 32 -1.10 -11.49 -1.46
C VAL A 32 -2.02 -11.50 -0.23
N ILE A 33 -2.65 -10.36 0.06
CA ILE A 33 -3.52 -10.20 1.24
C ILE A 33 -5.00 -10.30 0.90
N PHE A 34 -5.35 -10.02 -0.36
CA PHE A 34 -6.67 -10.21 -0.93
C PHE A 34 -6.57 -10.50 -2.42
N ASN A 35 -7.44 -11.36 -2.95
CA ASN A 35 -7.41 -11.72 -4.37
C ASN A 35 -8.79 -12.12 -4.88
N ASN A 36 -9.37 -11.26 -5.72
CA ASN A 36 -10.59 -11.49 -6.47
C ASN A 36 -10.34 -11.41 -8.00
N MET A 37 -9.23 -11.98 -8.47
CA MET A 37 -8.85 -11.91 -9.89
C MET A 37 -9.39 -13.07 -10.75
N VAL A 38 -10.39 -13.86 -10.32
CA VAL A 38 -10.90 -14.97 -11.16
C VAL A 38 -11.91 -14.45 -12.19
N ALA A 39 -11.60 -14.65 -13.48
CA ALA A 39 -12.29 -14.00 -14.59
C ALA A 39 -13.74 -14.42 -14.77
N SER A 40 -14.66 -13.45 -14.77
CA SER A 40 -15.86 -13.55 -15.62
C SER A 40 -15.54 -13.04 -17.04
N ASN A 41 -16.54 -12.97 -17.92
CA ASN A 41 -16.42 -12.44 -19.28
C ASN A 41 -17.12 -11.08 -19.47
N TYR A 42 -17.35 -10.34 -18.39
CA TYR A 42 -18.13 -9.10 -18.42
C TYR A 42 -17.42 -7.94 -17.71
N TYR A 43 -17.74 -6.74 -18.14
CA TYR A 43 -17.41 -5.49 -17.46
C TYR A 43 -18.64 -4.57 -17.47
N SER A 44 -18.59 -3.52 -16.68
CA SER A 44 -19.58 -2.46 -16.75
C SER A 44 -18.93 -1.11 -16.53
N VAL A 45 -19.64 -0.06 -16.93
CA VAL A 45 -19.15 1.31 -16.94
C VAL A 45 -19.99 2.11 -15.94
N PRO A 46 -19.36 2.78 -14.96
CA PRO A 46 -20.03 3.73 -14.07
C PRO A 46 -20.62 4.90 -14.84
N GLY A 47 -21.62 5.58 -14.25
CA GLY A 47 -22.01 6.90 -14.74
C GLY A 47 -20.86 7.91 -14.58
N ALA A 48 -20.94 9.03 -15.30
CA ALA A 48 -19.95 10.10 -15.16
C ALA A 48 -19.84 10.57 -13.71
N ASN A 49 -18.61 10.71 -13.20
CA ASN A 49 -18.31 11.04 -11.81
C ASN A 49 -18.89 10.07 -10.76
N GLN A 50 -19.28 8.86 -11.16
CA GLN A 50 -19.72 7.85 -10.21
C GLN A 50 -18.57 6.94 -9.82
N GLU A 51 -18.29 6.90 -8.53
CA GLU A 51 -17.41 5.89 -7.97
C GLU A 51 -18.24 4.67 -7.61
N TRP A 52 -17.78 3.49 -8.05
CA TRP A 52 -18.35 2.22 -7.65
C TRP A 52 -17.46 1.61 -6.57
N ILE A 53 -18.05 1.27 -5.44
CA ILE A 53 -17.37 0.75 -4.26
C ILE A 53 -17.82 -0.68 -4.05
N ASP A 54 -16.83 -1.55 -3.93
CA ASP A 54 -16.99 -2.96 -3.68
C ASP A 54 -16.17 -3.33 -2.44
N ASP A 55 -16.25 -4.58 -2.00
CA ASP A 55 -15.72 -4.98 -0.70
C ASP A 55 -15.06 -6.35 -0.66
N GLY A 56 -14.58 -6.67 0.53
CA GLY A 56 -14.03 -7.97 0.87
C GLY A 56 -13.55 -7.99 2.31
N VAL A 57 -12.92 -9.11 2.68
CA VAL A 57 -12.39 -9.33 4.03
C VAL A 57 -10.92 -9.71 3.96
N LEU A 58 -10.09 -9.09 4.81
CA LEU A 58 -8.66 -9.39 4.93
C LEU A 58 -8.38 -10.46 5.99
N ASN A 59 -7.42 -11.35 5.71
CA ASN A 59 -6.99 -12.36 6.67
C ASN A 59 -6.16 -11.77 7.82
N ASP A 60 -6.37 -12.27 9.04
CA ASP A 60 -5.56 -11.94 10.21
C ASP A 60 -4.20 -12.65 10.13
N ARG A 61 -3.29 -12.10 9.32
CA ARG A 61 -1.94 -12.64 9.12
C ARG A 61 -0.88 -12.01 10.02
N ASN A 62 -1.23 -10.89 10.64
CA ASN A 62 -0.38 -10.19 11.60
C ASN A 62 -0.83 -10.62 12.99
N GLN A 63 0.08 -11.24 13.75
CA GLN A 63 -0.19 -11.72 15.10
C GLN A 63 0.32 -10.71 16.12
N SER A 64 -0.56 -10.12 16.92
CA SER A 64 -0.19 -9.68 18.26
C SER A 64 -0.64 -10.73 19.28
N VAL A 65 0.28 -11.23 20.10
CA VAL A 65 -0.11 -11.90 21.34
C VAL A 65 -0.67 -10.81 22.27
N GLY A 66 -1.97 -10.82 22.58
CA GLY A 66 -2.60 -9.88 23.52
C GLY A 66 -3.28 -8.63 22.92
N HIS A 67 -4.18 -8.82 21.95
CA HIS A 67 -5.22 -7.85 21.52
C HIS A 67 -4.83 -6.57 20.73
N THR A 68 -3.63 -6.42 20.15
CA THR A 68 -3.23 -5.14 19.53
C THR A 68 -2.40 -5.19 18.22
N ALA A 69 -2.71 -6.08 17.27
CA ALA A 69 -2.30 -5.95 15.86
C ALA A 69 -3.11 -6.90 14.96
N ARG A 70 -4.30 -6.46 14.54
CA ARG A 70 -5.15 -7.10 13.51
C ARG A 70 -5.34 -6.10 12.38
N GLU A 71 -4.22 -5.77 11.76
CA GLU A 71 -4.09 -4.65 10.84
C GLU A 71 -3.22 -5.07 9.68
N ASP A 72 -3.48 -4.56 8.48
CA ASP A 72 -2.66 -4.77 7.31
C ASP A 72 -2.27 -3.44 6.65
N GLN A 73 -1.44 -3.52 5.62
CA GLN A 73 -1.08 -2.40 4.79
C GLN A 73 -0.96 -2.85 3.34
N VAL A 74 -1.64 -2.16 2.44
CA VAL A 74 -1.52 -2.35 0.99
C VAL A 74 -0.24 -1.66 0.52
N ASN A 75 0.71 -2.42 -0.01
CA ASN A 75 1.93 -1.86 -0.63
C ASN A 75 1.90 -1.94 -2.17
N GLY A 76 0.78 -2.40 -2.72
CA GLY A 76 0.48 -2.40 -4.13
C GLY A 76 -0.78 -3.18 -4.41
N PHE A 77 -1.27 -3.07 -5.64
CA PHE A 77 -2.45 -3.80 -6.06
C PHE A 77 -2.46 -3.98 -7.57
N ASP A 78 -3.13 -5.02 -8.04
CA ASP A 78 -3.51 -5.16 -9.44
C ASP A 78 -5.02 -5.00 -9.57
N PHE A 79 -5.46 -4.35 -10.64
CA PHE A 79 -6.88 -4.26 -10.97
C PHE A 79 -7.09 -4.46 -12.46
N ILE A 80 -8.32 -4.82 -12.84
CA ILE A 80 -8.70 -5.05 -14.23
C ILE A 80 -9.83 -4.12 -14.62
N TYR A 81 -9.66 -3.45 -15.75
CA TYR A 81 -10.69 -2.61 -16.35
C TYR A 81 -10.80 -2.88 -17.85
N CYS A 82 -11.91 -2.47 -18.43
CA CYS A 82 -12.11 -2.39 -19.86
C CYS A 82 -12.46 -0.97 -20.26
N SER A 83 -12.16 -0.62 -21.50
CA SER A 83 -12.54 0.67 -22.07
C SER A 83 -12.91 0.53 -23.54
N THR A 84 -13.92 1.29 -23.96
CA THR A 84 -14.20 1.61 -25.37
C THR A 84 -13.94 3.08 -25.70
N ASP A 85 -13.32 3.81 -24.78
CA ASP A 85 -12.97 5.22 -25.00
C ASP A 85 -11.84 5.32 -26.06
N PRO A 86 -12.01 6.15 -27.11
CA PRO A 86 -11.05 6.27 -28.20
C PRO A 86 -9.83 7.15 -27.85
N ALA A 87 -9.82 7.81 -26.69
CA ALA A 87 -8.67 8.58 -26.25
C ALA A 87 -7.43 7.68 -26.09
N PRO A 88 -6.21 8.20 -26.33
CA PRO A 88 -5.00 7.39 -26.28
C PRO A 88 -4.68 6.88 -24.87
N THR A 89 -4.97 7.69 -23.85
CA THR A 89 -4.72 7.37 -22.44
C THR A 89 -5.80 7.96 -21.54
N GLY A 90 -6.01 7.38 -20.37
CA GLY A 90 -6.94 7.87 -19.37
C GLY A 90 -6.38 7.85 -17.95
N THR A 91 -7.25 8.22 -17.02
CA THR A 91 -6.99 8.17 -15.58
C THR A 91 -8.08 7.38 -14.89
N ILE A 92 -7.71 6.52 -13.95
CA ILE A 92 -8.64 5.83 -13.05
C ILE A 92 -8.19 6.14 -11.63
N THR A 93 -9.13 6.56 -10.78
CA THR A 93 -8.88 6.72 -9.36
C THR A 93 -9.30 5.46 -8.62
N ILE A 94 -8.40 4.93 -7.79
CA ILE A 94 -8.68 3.81 -6.88
C ILE A 94 -8.63 4.31 -5.45
N THR A 95 -9.66 3.99 -4.67
CA THR A 95 -9.77 4.38 -3.27
C THR A 95 -9.86 3.16 -2.36
N PHE A 96 -9.41 3.30 -1.12
CA PHE A 96 -9.55 2.27 -0.08
C PHE A 96 -10.27 2.84 1.13
N TYR A 97 -11.18 2.07 1.69
CA TYR A 97 -11.97 2.38 2.88
C TYR A 97 -11.73 1.29 3.91
N ASP A 98 -11.50 1.70 5.15
CA ASP A 98 -11.24 0.78 6.23
C ASP A 98 -12.44 -0.14 6.51
N GLU A 99 -13.64 0.43 6.52
CA GLU A 99 -14.88 -0.25 6.89
C GLU A 99 -16.00 0.14 5.92
N ASN A 100 -16.67 -0.88 5.39
CA ASN A 100 -17.78 -0.81 4.45
C ASN A 100 -18.99 -1.53 5.03
N VAL A 101 -20.19 -1.08 4.68
CA VAL A 101 -21.44 -1.77 5.01
C VAL A 101 -22.12 -2.20 3.72
N GLU A 102 -22.47 -3.48 3.65
CA GLU A 102 -23.20 -4.08 2.52
C GLU A 102 -24.40 -3.21 2.13
N CYS A 103 -24.51 -2.88 0.84
CA CYS A 103 -25.51 -1.99 0.28
C CYS A 103 -25.68 -0.59 0.91
N ALA A 104 -24.77 -0.13 1.77
CA ALA A 104 -24.77 1.22 2.33
C ALA A 104 -23.46 1.99 2.04
N GLY A 105 -22.37 1.27 1.75
CA GLY A 105 -21.08 1.84 1.42
C GLY A 105 -20.22 2.14 2.65
N PRO A 106 -19.17 2.99 2.50
CA PRO A 106 -18.21 3.22 3.55
C PRO A 106 -18.81 3.88 4.78
N VAL A 107 -18.45 3.41 5.97
CA VAL A 107 -18.85 4.06 7.25
C VAL A 107 -18.26 5.48 7.34
N ASN A 108 -17.07 5.68 6.81
CA ASN A 108 -16.45 6.99 6.62
C ASN A 108 -16.23 7.26 5.12
N LEU A 109 -16.87 8.31 4.60
CA LEU A 109 -16.76 8.68 3.18
C LEU A 109 -15.41 9.26 2.78
N THR A 110 -14.56 9.59 3.76
CA THR A 110 -13.15 9.93 3.55
C THR A 110 -12.37 8.63 3.39
N PRO A 111 -11.81 8.33 2.20
CA PRO A 111 -11.02 7.12 2.02
C PRO A 111 -9.77 7.16 2.91
N LEU A 112 -9.30 5.97 3.32
CA LEU A 112 -7.97 5.81 3.90
C LEU A 112 -6.91 6.32 2.94
N CYS A 113 -7.03 5.94 1.66
CA CYS A 113 -6.09 6.31 0.60
C CYS A 113 -6.82 6.45 -0.74
N ALA A 114 -6.31 7.32 -1.61
CA ALA A 114 -6.82 7.51 -2.97
C ALA A 114 -5.65 7.70 -3.93
N TYR A 115 -5.66 6.97 -5.04
CA TYR A 115 -4.60 6.98 -6.05
C TYR A 115 -5.18 7.30 -7.41
N ALA A 116 -4.80 8.45 -7.98
CA ALA A 116 -5.09 8.78 -9.37
C ALA A 116 -4.02 8.14 -10.27
N ILE A 117 -4.42 7.11 -11.02
CA ILE A 117 -3.53 6.31 -11.86
C ILE A 117 -3.66 6.82 -13.29
N THR A 118 -2.64 7.53 -13.77
CA THR A 118 -2.64 8.22 -15.07
C THR A 118 -1.89 7.42 -16.13
N GLY A 119 -2.02 7.82 -17.40
CA GLY A 119 -1.30 7.18 -18.52
C GLY A 119 -1.83 5.79 -18.90
N LEU A 120 -3.03 5.45 -18.44
CA LEU A 120 -3.62 4.13 -18.63
C LEU A 120 -4.09 3.93 -20.08
N PRO A 121 -3.78 2.80 -20.75
CA PRO A 121 -4.30 2.54 -22.09
C PRO A 121 -5.82 2.39 -22.07
N LEU A 122 -6.50 2.85 -23.12
CA LEU A 122 -7.97 2.79 -23.22
C LEU A 122 -8.41 1.83 -24.33
N GLY A 123 -9.53 2.12 -24.99
CA GLY A 123 -10.02 1.35 -26.13
C GLY A 123 -9.18 1.58 -27.39
N THR A 124 -9.65 1.07 -28.52
CA THR A 124 -9.04 1.42 -29.81
C THR A 124 -9.46 2.84 -30.22
N ALA A 125 -8.67 3.48 -31.08
CA ALA A 125 -9.00 4.81 -31.63
C ALA A 125 -10.37 4.86 -32.37
N THR A 126 -10.95 3.70 -32.71
CA THR A 126 -12.26 3.56 -33.34
C THR A 126 -13.38 3.15 -32.38
N GLY A 127 -13.13 3.17 -31.06
CA GLY A 127 -14.10 2.80 -30.03
C GLY A 127 -14.23 1.29 -29.79
N GLY A 128 -13.28 0.49 -30.29
CA GLY A 128 -13.21 -0.93 -30.03
C GLY A 128 -12.81 -1.21 -28.58
N ILE A 129 -13.41 -2.24 -27.99
CA ILE A 129 -13.10 -2.65 -26.62
C ILE A 129 -11.67 -3.17 -26.48
N GLN A 130 -10.97 -2.72 -25.45
CA GLN A 130 -9.76 -3.36 -24.92
C GLN A 130 -9.90 -3.50 -23.40
N CYS A 131 -9.21 -4.48 -22.84
CA CYS A 131 -9.20 -4.73 -21.41
C CYS A 131 -7.79 -4.98 -20.91
N TRP A 132 -7.50 -4.49 -19.72
CA TRP A 132 -6.15 -4.30 -19.23
C TRP A 132 -6.04 -4.74 -17.78
N ILE A 133 -4.95 -5.42 -17.44
CA ILE A 133 -4.48 -5.62 -16.07
C ILE A 133 -3.41 -4.55 -15.82
N VAL A 134 -3.53 -3.81 -14.74
CA VAL A 134 -2.54 -2.81 -14.32
C VAL A 134 -2.06 -3.17 -12.94
N GLY A 135 -0.74 -3.24 -12.78
CA GLY A 135 -0.13 -3.27 -11.45
C GLY A 135 0.15 -1.86 -10.95
N VAL A 136 -0.05 -1.64 -9.67
CA VAL A 136 0.25 -0.38 -8.98
C VAL A 136 1.24 -0.66 -7.86
N ASP A 137 2.37 0.02 -7.91
CA ASP A 137 3.44 -0.05 -6.92
C ASP A 137 3.36 1.15 -5.97
N LEU A 138 3.15 0.85 -4.68
CA LEU A 138 3.07 1.82 -3.60
C LEU A 138 4.32 1.82 -2.72
N GLU A 139 5.34 1.01 -3.04
CA GLU A 139 6.53 0.89 -2.21
C GLU A 139 7.31 2.21 -2.13
N GLY A 140 7.73 2.54 -0.92
CA GLY A 140 8.56 3.71 -0.66
C GLY A 140 7.78 4.92 -0.14
N GLY A 141 6.76 4.68 0.68
CA GLY A 141 6.04 5.72 1.41
C GLY A 141 4.65 6.04 0.88
N PHE A 142 4.15 5.29 -0.12
CA PHE A 142 2.81 5.47 -0.69
C PHE A 142 1.86 4.36 -0.29
N GLU A 143 2.27 3.48 0.63
CA GLU A 143 1.48 2.34 1.10
C GLU A 143 0.16 2.78 1.76
N CYS A 144 -0.84 1.90 1.85
CA CYS A 144 -2.15 2.22 2.40
C CYS A 144 -2.52 1.40 3.64
N PRO A 145 -2.75 2.03 4.81
CA PRO A 145 -2.34 3.39 5.17
C PRO A 145 -0.83 3.43 5.42
N ASN A 146 -0.17 4.53 5.08
CA ASN A 146 1.28 4.69 5.29
C ASN A 146 1.66 5.31 6.63
N ASN A 147 0.69 5.70 7.46
CA ASN A 147 0.96 6.32 8.75
C ASN A 147 0.54 5.43 9.94
N THR A 148 0.95 5.84 11.14
CA THR A 148 0.67 5.11 12.40
C THR A 148 -0.70 5.40 12.99
N SER A 149 -1.35 6.52 12.62
CA SER A 149 -2.65 6.91 13.16
C SER A 149 -3.83 6.30 12.42
N GLN A 150 -3.60 5.72 11.24
CA GLN A 150 -4.57 5.02 10.44
C GLN A 150 -4.21 3.54 10.36
N THR A 151 -5.26 2.74 10.26
CA THR A 151 -5.20 1.29 10.23
C THR A 151 -6.06 0.79 9.10
N PHE A 152 -5.58 -0.24 8.39
CA PHE A 152 -6.44 -1.07 7.55
C PHE A 152 -6.78 -2.34 8.33
N ARG A 153 -7.95 -2.36 8.96
CA ARG A 153 -8.32 -3.41 9.92
C ARG A 153 -8.59 -4.73 9.20
N THR A 154 -8.10 -5.83 9.77
CA THR A 154 -8.39 -7.19 9.29
C THR A 154 -9.66 -7.74 9.93
N THR A 155 -10.12 -8.93 9.48
CA THR A 155 -11.44 -9.52 9.84
C THR A 155 -11.79 -9.33 11.31
N GLU A 156 -10.88 -9.72 12.22
CA GLU A 156 -11.19 -9.77 13.64
C GLU A 156 -10.94 -8.44 14.38
N ALA A 157 -10.46 -7.40 13.69
CA ALA A 157 -10.23 -6.06 14.26
C ALA A 157 -11.44 -5.13 14.11
N HIS A 158 -12.37 -5.47 13.22
CA HIS A 158 -13.60 -4.72 13.03
C HIS A 158 -14.59 -5.03 14.14
N ALA A 159 -15.11 -3.99 14.79
CA ALA A 159 -16.05 -4.14 15.90
C ALA A 159 -17.47 -4.49 15.44
N ALA A 160 -17.86 -4.07 14.23
CA ALA A 160 -19.21 -4.22 13.70
C ALA A 160 -19.24 -4.89 12.32
N ASN A 161 -18.48 -4.37 11.33
CA ASN A 161 -18.48 -4.93 9.99
C ASN A 161 -17.06 -5.30 9.51
N PRO A 162 -16.77 -6.58 9.20
CA PRO A 162 -15.44 -7.00 8.76
C PRO A 162 -15.10 -6.59 7.32
N LEU A 163 -16.04 -6.00 6.58
CA LEU A 163 -15.86 -5.61 5.19
C LEU A 163 -14.98 -4.36 5.11
N PHE A 164 -13.86 -4.46 4.40
CA PHE A 164 -13.20 -3.27 3.88
C PHE A 164 -13.84 -2.86 2.55
N GLY A 165 -13.72 -1.59 2.17
CA GLY A 165 -14.20 -1.10 0.88
C GLY A 165 -13.05 -0.72 -0.06
N TRP A 166 -13.25 -0.86 -1.36
CA TRP A 166 -12.39 -0.28 -2.37
C TRP A 166 -13.22 0.29 -3.51
N GLY A 167 -12.89 1.51 -3.92
CA GLY A 167 -13.63 2.24 -4.95
C GLY A 167 -12.85 2.32 -6.26
N ILE A 168 -13.61 2.35 -7.35
CA ILE A 168 -13.11 2.69 -8.69
C ILE A 168 -13.92 3.85 -9.26
N LEU A 169 -13.20 4.92 -9.62
CA LEU A 169 -13.75 6.09 -10.30
C LEU A 169 -13.00 6.31 -11.62
N PRO A 170 -13.54 5.83 -12.75
CA PRO A 170 -12.97 6.09 -14.06
C PRO A 170 -13.13 7.57 -14.45
N GLY A 171 -12.06 8.19 -14.92
CA GLY A 171 -12.13 9.52 -15.54
C GLY A 171 -12.82 9.50 -16.92
N PRO A 172 -12.48 8.56 -17.82
CA PRO A 172 -13.15 8.43 -19.11
C PRO A 172 -14.52 7.74 -18.98
N ASN A 173 -15.54 8.28 -19.66
CA ASN A 173 -16.95 7.88 -19.53
C ASN A 173 -17.26 6.47 -20.05
N ASN A 174 -16.37 5.86 -20.83
CA ASN A 174 -16.56 4.54 -21.45
C ASN A 174 -15.60 3.50 -20.87
N THR A 175 -15.17 3.71 -19.62
CA THR A 175 -14.19 2.88 -18.92
C THR A 175 -14.79 2.37 -17.62
N GLY A 176 -14.52 1.12 -17.26
CA GLY A 176 -15.01 0.63 -15.98
C GLY A 176 -14.47 -0.74 -15.58
N PRO A 177 -14.79 -1.18 -14.35
CA PRO A 177 -14.22 -2.38 -13.77
C PRO A 177 -14.70 -3.64 -14.47
N TRP A 178 -13.79 -4.62 -14.52
CA TRP A 178 -14.13 -5.98 -14.90
C TRP A 178 -14.86 -6.69 -13.77
N LEU A 179 -15.99 -7.35 -14.09
CA LEU A 179 -16.77 -8.15 -13.12
C LEU A 179 -16.11 -9.52 -12.88
N ARG A 180 -15.87 -9.89 -11.63
CA ARG A 180 -15.20 -11.14 -11.23
C ARG A 180 -15.85 -11.80 -10.03
N ARG A 181 -15.30 -12.97 -9.69
CA ARG A 181 -15.77 -13.87 -8.64
C ARG A 181 -14.56 -14.33 -7.83
N GLY A 182 -14.77 -14.66 -6.56
CA GLY A 182 -13.69 -15.07 -5.65
C GLY A 182 -13.36 -13.98 -4.64
N GLY A 183 -12.23 -14.11 -3.95
CA GLY A 183 -11.95 -13.27 -2.78
C GLY A 183 -12.68 -13.76 -1.53
N LYS A 184 -12.10 -13.47 -0.38
CA LYS A 184 -12.66 -13.86 0.92
C LYS A 184 -13.67 -12.80 1.35
N GLY A 185 -14.85 -13.26 1.79
CA GLY A 185 -15.85 -12.40 2.41
C GLY A 185 -16.38 -11.30 1.49
N ILE A 186 -16.39 -11.52 0.17
CA ILE A 186 -17.06 -10.62 -0.76
C ILE A 186 -18.58 -10.73 -0.58
N VAL A 187 -19.29 -9.60 -0.64
CA VAL A 187 -20.74 -9.62 -0.85
C VAL A 187 -21.10 -9.54 -2.34
N ASN A 188 -22.35 -9.78 -2.69
CA ASN A 188 -22.81 -9.90 -4.07
C ASN A 188 -23.46 -8.61 -4.56
N ASP A 189 -22.84 -7.50 -4.20
CA ASP A 189 -23.23 -6.15 -4.57
C ASP A 189 -22.03 -5.25 -4.78
N PHE A 190 -22.33 -4.09 -5.34
CA PHE A 190 -21.52 -2.91 -5.14
C PHE A 190 -22.45 -1.74 -4.83
N THR A 191 -21.89 -0.72 -4.19
CA THR A 191 -22.56 0.56 -3.98
C THR A 191 -21.96 1.59 -4.93
N TRP A 192 -22.70 2.66 -5.24
CA TRP A 192 -22.12 3.76 -6.00
C TRP A 192 -22.49 5.13 -5.44
N PHE A 193 -21.53 6.03 -5.57
CA PHE A 193 -21.58 7.38 -5.04
C PHE A 193 -21.34 8.38 -6.17
N ASP A 194 -22.10 9.47 -6.16
CA ASP A 194 -21.85 10.63 -7.02
C ASP A 194 -20.76 11.50 -6.38
N ARG A 195 -19.62 11.59 -7.07
CA ARG A 195 -18.43 12.35 -6.66
C ARG A 195 -18.40 13.76 -7.29
N SER A 196 -19.43 14.18 -8.01
CA SER A 196 -19.53 15.54 -8.54
C SER A 196 -19.80 16.60 -7.45
N VAL A 197 -20.11 16.17 -6.23
CA VAL A 197 -20.41 17.00 -5.07
C VAL A 197 -19.56 16.60 -3.86
N SER A 198 -19.41 17.53 -2.91
CA SER A 198 -18.68 17.31 -1.65
C SER A 198 -19.55 17.70 -0.45
N PRO A 199 -19.88 16.77 0.47
CA PRO A 199 -19.48 15.36 0.45
C PRO A 199 -20.16 14.56 -0.68
N PRO A 200 -19.58 13.42 -1.09
CA PRO A 200 -20.20 12.52 -2.08
C PRO A 200 -21.59 12.06 -1.64
N ILE A 201 -22.49 11.86 -2.60
CA ILE A 201 -23.86 11.40 -2.34
C ILE A 201 -23.98 9.91 -2.68
N PHE A 202 -24.53 9.12 -1.76
CA PHE A 202 -24.93 7.73 -2.03
C PHE A 202 -26.06 7.72 -3.06
N VAL A 203 -25.87 7.00 -4.16
CA VAL A 203 -26.86 6.93 -5.24
C VAL A 203 -27.61 5.61 -5.22
N GLY A 204 -26.94 4.50 -4.88
CA GLY A 204 -27.60 3.21 -4.78
C GLY A 204 -26.67 2.03 -4.51
N CYS A 205 -27.32 0.86 -4.39
CA CYS A 205 -26.70 -0.45 -4.31
C CYS A 205 -27.22 -1.32 -5.45
N PHE A 206 -26.35 -2.12 -6.06
CA PHE A 206 -26.73 -3.06 -7.11
C PHE A 206 -26.42 -4.46 -6.62
N TRP A 207 -27.46 -5.25 -6.41
CA TRP A 207 -27.34 -6.66 -6.06
C TRP A 207 -27.32 -7.51 -7.34
N PHE A 208 -26.24 -8.26 -7.58
CA PHE A 208 -26.11 -9.10 -8.79
C PHE A 208 -27.08 -10.29 -8.80
N GLY A 209 -27.60 -10.68 -7.63
CA GLY A 209 -28.52 -11.80 -7.46
C GLY A 209 -27.83 -13.17 -7.46
N GLY A 210 -28.20 -14.02 -6.50
CA GLY A 210 -27.84 -15.44 -6.49
C GLY A 210 -26.37 -15.77 -6.20
N THR A 211 -25.99 -17.00 -6.54
CA THR A 211 -24.61 -17.49 -6.48
C THR A 211 -24.15 -17.95 -7.88
N PRO A 212 -22.85 -17.83 -8.18
CA PRO A 212 -21.79 -17.35 -7.28
C PRO A 212 -21.65 -15.82 -7.31
N PHE A 213 -21.14 -15.29 -6.20
CA PHE A 213 -21.02 -13.86 -5.96
C PHE A 213 -20.15 -13.16 -6.99
N ALA A 214 -20.59 -11.97 -7.42
CA ALA A 214 -19.92 -11.10 -8.35
C ALA A 214 -19.49 -9.80 -7.66
N ASN A 215 -18.29 -9.37 -7.97
CA ASN A 215 -17.59 -8.21 -7.42
C ASN A 215 -16.62 -7.71 -8.51
N PHE A 216 -15.81 -6.68 -8.29
CA PHE A 216 -14.85 -6.18 -9.27
C PHE A 216 -13.44 -6.79 -9.10
N ALA A 217 -12.68 -6.83 -10.19
CA ALA A 217 -11.37 -7.46 -10.21
C ALA A 217 -10.30 -6.65 -9.48
N ILE A 218 -9.86 -7.12 -8.31
CA ILE A 218 -8.70 -6.57 -7.61
C ILE A 218 -7.88 -7.67 -6.91
N ARG A 219 -6.56 -7.47 -6.86
CA ARG A 219 -5.63 -8.21 -6.01
C ARG A 219 -4.83 -7.23 -5.20
N LEU A 220 -4.83 -7.38 -3.88
CA LEU A 220 -4.09 -6.54 -2.97
C LEU A 220 -2.83 -7.25 -2.49
N TYR A 221 -1.76 -6.48 -2.44
CA TYR A 221 -0.47 -6.90 -1.94
C TYR A 221 -0.16 -6.15 -0.66
N GLY A 222 0.43 -6.83 0.32
CA GLY A 222 0.92 -6.21 1.54
C GLY A 222 2.33 -6.64 1.87
N ASN A 223 2.94 -6.01 2.87
CA ASN A 223 4.30 -6.35 3.31
C ASN A 223 4.39 -7.79 3.83
N GLU A 224 5.57 -8.27 4.17
CA GLU A 224 5.71 -9.51 4.92
C GLU A 224 4.84 -9.51 6.19
N PRO A 225 4.35 -10.68 6.65
CA PRO A 225 3.61 -10.76 7.90
C PRO A 225 4.33 -10.07 9.06
N ASN A 226 3.56 -9.37 9.87
CA ASN A 226 3.95 -8.52 11.00
C ASN A 226 4.81 -7.30 10.64
N ALA A 227 4.92 -6.92 9.37
CA ALA A 227 5.65 -5.74 8.91
C ALA A 227 4.71 -4.65 8.37
N LYS A 228 5.01 -3.38 8.66
CA LYS A 228 4.34 -2.21 8.10
C LYS A 228 5.38 -1.13 7.79
N ALA A 229 5.33 -0.57 6.57
CA ALA A 229 6.09 0.62 6.23
C ALA A 229 5.39 1.84 6.84
N VAL A 230 6.15 2.76 7.40
CA VAL A 230 5.63 3.91 8.11
C VAL A 230 6.34 5.15 7.60
N VAL A 231 5.53 6.13 7.20
CA VAL A 231 5.90 7.53 7.09
C VAL A 231 5.14 8.29 8.18
N ASP A 232 5.71 9.37 8.70
CA ASP A 232 5.06 10.14 9.74
C ASP A 232 3.91 11.01 9.21
N ASN A 233 2.96 11.32 10.10
CA ASN A 233 1.71 12.03 9.88
C ASN A 233 1.65 13.47 10.43
N ASP A 234 2.69 14.03 11.06
CA ASP A 234 2.67 15.42 11.57
C ASP A 234 2.78 16.50 10.47
N LEU A 235 2.46 16.16 9.22
CA LEU A 235 2.21 17.09 8.11
C LEU A 235 0.72 17.37 7.85
N ASN A 236 -0.16 17.11 8.83
CA ASN A 236 -1.53 17.60 8.83
C ASN A 236 -1.58 19.15 8.91
N ALA A 237 -1.33 19.82 7.79
CA ALA A 237 -1.78 21.18 7.52
C ALA A 237 -1.90 21.44 5.99
N GLY A 238 -2.84 20.76 5.33
CA GLY A 238 -3.62 21.35 4.24
C GLY A 238 -2.89 21.86 2.99
N ASN A 239 -1.67 21.43 2.68
CA ASN A 239 -0.88 22.04 1.59
C ASN A 239 -0.35 21.09 0.52
N GLY A 240 -0.95 19.90 0.35
CA GLY A 240 -0.64 19.01 -0.77
C GLY A 240 0.83 18.59 -0.87
N ARG A 241 1.60 18.72 0.22
CA ARG A 241 2.99 18.32 0.28
C ARG A 241 3.08 16.95 0.95
N TRP A 242 2.91 15.92 0.12
CA TRP A 242 3.78 14.73 0.14
C TRP A 242 5.23 15.15 -0.16
N GLY A 243 5.70 16.20 0.52
CA GLY A 243 6.91 16.91 0.20
C GLY A 243 8.04 16.13 0.80
N ASN A 244 8.44 15.07 0.09
CA ASN A 244 9.78 14.55 0.05
C ASN A 244 10.71 15.56 0.69
N ASN A 245 11.13 15.30 1.92
CA ASN A 245 12.43 15.78 2.28
C ASN A 245 13.33 15.34 1.11
N PRO A 246 14.16 16.23 0.54
CA PRO A 246 14.83 15.97 -0.74
C PRO A 246 15.69 14.70 -0.72
N LEU A 247 15.92 14.15 0.48
CA LEU A 247 16.68 12.96 0.74
C LEU A 247 15.80 11.72 1.06
N ASP A 248 14.48 11.78 1.16
CA ASP A 248 13.61 10.60 1.37
C ASP A 248 13.42 9.83 0.04
N ILE A 249 14.53 9.38 -0.55
CA ILE A 249 14.64 8.83 -1.91
C ILE A 249 14.91 7.33 -1.94
N LEU A 250 15.12 6.70 -0.78
CA LEU A 250 15.44 5.28 -0.67
C LEU A 250 14.18 4.46 -0.40
N ARG A 251 14.18 3.22 -0.88
CA ARG A 251 13.24 2.17 -0.50
C ARG A 251 13.96 1.17 0.36
N LEU A 252 13.38 0.84 1.50
CA LEU A 252 13.84 -0.25 2.34
C LEU A 252 12.87 -1.42 2.16
N LYS A 253 13.42 -2.61 1.95
CA LYS A 253 12.68 -3.86 1.94
C LYS A 253 13.20 -4.76 3.06
N ALA A 254 12.28 -5.51 3.65
CA ALA A 254 12.54 -6.46 4.72
C ALA A 254 12.01 -7.84 4.29
N ASP A 255 12.85 -8.87 4.36
CA ASP A 255 12.52 -10.22 3.92
C ASP A 255 13.18 -11.30 4.79
N ASP A 256 12.55 -12.47 4.87
CA ASP A 256 13.18 -13.68 5.41
C ASP A 256 14.30 -14.12 4.44
N PRO A 257 15.56 -14.24 4.89
CA PRO A 257 16.68 -14.67 4.03
C PRO A 257 16.43 -16.03 3.35
N GLY A 258 15.59 -16.89 3.92
CA GLY A 258 15.21 -18.17 3.33
C GLY A 258 14.17 -18.07 2.21
N GLY A 259 13.62 -16.87 1.95
CA GLY A 259 12.61 -16.63 0.92
C GLY A 259 11.29 -17.36 1.14
N GLN A 260 11.02 -17.82 2.37
CA GLN A 260 9.88 -18.68 2.67
C GLN A 260 8.57 -17.91 2.91
N GLY A 261 8.56 -16.57 2.76
CA GLY A 261 7.38 -15.73 3.03
C GLY A 261 6.87 -15.82 4.48
N ARG A 262 7.76 -16.17 5.41
CA ARG A 262 7.43 -16.41 6.82
C ARG A 262 7.46 -15.15 7.67
N GLY A 263 7.75 -14.00 7.05
CA GLY A 263 8.09 -12.75 7.71
C GLY A 263 9.38 -12.80 8.51
N ILE A 264 9.80 -11.62 8.97
CA ILE A 264 10.90 -11.47 9.92
C ILE A 264 10.44 -12.01 11.29
N ARG A 265 11.31 -12.76 11.99
CA ARG A 265 11.01 -13.39 13.29
C ARG A 265 12.09 -13.08 14.32
N LYS A 266 11.70 -12.96 15.60
CA LYS A 266 12.63 -12.86 16.73
C LYS A 266 13.66 -13.99 16.66
N GLN A 267 14.91 -13.67 16.98
CA GLN A 267 16.02 -14.64 17.04
C GLN A 267 16.28 -15.40 15.73
N ASN A 268 15.78 -14.91 14.60
CA ASN A 268 16.12 -15.42 13.27
C ASN A 268 16.89 -14.35 12.47
N PRO A 269 17.69 -14.78 11.47
CA PRO A 269 18.23 -13.87 10.48
C PRO A 269 17.10 -13.11 9.75
N GLY A 270 17.17 -11.79 9.69
CA GLY A 270 16.38 -10.95 8.80
C GLY A 270 17.27 -10.35 7.71
N ARG A 271 16.74 -10.18 6.50
CA ARG A 271 17.43 -9.49 5.40
C ARG A 271 16.77 -8.15 5.15
N TRP A 272 17.60 -7.11 5.03
CA TRP A 272 17.18 -5.77 4.65
C TRP A 272 17.93 -5.32 3.41
N THR A 273 17.20 -4.77 2.44
CA THR A 273 17.73 -4.33 1.15
C THR A 273 17.27 -2.91 0.85
N VAL A 274 18.22 -2.06 0.43
CA VAL A 274 17.97 -0.69 -0.03
C VAL A 274 17.90 -0.65 -1.55
N THR A 275 17.01 0.16 -2.10
CA THR A 275 16.94 0.45 -3.53
C THR A 275 16.44 1.87 -3.78
N PRO A 276 16.99 2.64 -4.74
CA PRO A 276 18.17 2.31 -5.54
C PRO A 276 19.47 2.41 -4.73
N THR A 277 20.51 1.70 -5.15
CA THR A 277 21.87 1.88 -4.64
C THR A 277 22.69 2.71 -5.64
N THR A 278 23.57 3.56 -5.11
CA THR A 278 24.45 4.44 -5.88
C THR A 278 25.89 4.08 -5.59
N GLY A 279 26.69 3.90 -6.63
CA GLY A 279 28.12 3.61 -6.49
C GLY A 279 28.84 4.70 -5.68
N GLY A 280 29.72 4.30 -4.77
CA GLY A 280 30.50 5.21 -3.92
C GLY A 280 29.77 5.73 -2.68
N GLN A 281 28.50 5.37 -2.48
CA GLN A 281 27.75 5.71 -1.26
C GLN A 281 27.85 4.61 -0.20
N SER A 282 27.74 5.01 1.07
CA SER A 282 27.63 4.08 2.20
C SER A 282 26.18 4.02 2.69
N TYR A 283 25.76 2.86 3.16
CA TYR A 283 24.41 2.64 3.68
C TYR A 283 24.51 2.09 5.10
N SER A 284 23.62 2.56 5.97
CA SER A 284 23.46 2.04 7.33
C SER A 284 22.00 1.78 7.66
N LEU A 285 21.74 0.71 8.40
CA LEU A 285 20.45 0.40 8.99
C LEU A 285 20.42 0.95 10.42
N LEU A 286 19.46 1.83 10.68
CA LEU A 286 19.11 2.32 11.99
C LEU A 286 18.05 1.39 12.57
N VAL A 287 18.25 0.92 13.81
CA VAL A 287 17.33 0.03 14.51
C VAL A 287 17.01 0.61 15.89
N THR A 288 15.73 0.68 16.23
CA THR A 288 15.23 0.98 17.58
C THR A 288 14.14 0.00 17.97
N VAL A 289 13.95 -0.19 19.27
CA VAL A 289 12.91 -1.05 19.83
C VAL A 289 12.08 -0.25 20.79
N ILE A 290 10.80 -0.13 20.47
CA ILE A 290 9.84 0.56 21.31
C ILE A 290 9.05 -0.49 22.07
N ASN A 291 9.11 -0.40 23.39
CA ASN A 291 8.19 -1.11 24.26
C ASN A 291 6.90 -0.27 24.36
N PRO A 292 5.74 -0.80 23.92
CA PRO A 292 4.48 -0.06 24.00
C PRO A 292 4.11 0.37 25.43
N ALA A 293 4.66 -0.28 26.46
CA ALA A 293 4.47 0.10 27.86
C ALA A 293 5.07 1.48 28.22
N ILE A 294 5.98 2.03 27.40
CA ILE A 294 6.71 3.28 27.68
C ILE A 294 6.15 4.46 26.86
N GLY A 295 5.16 4.24 25.98
CA GLY A 295 4.43 5.32 25.31
C GLY A 295 5.28 6.25 24.42
N ILE A 296 6.46 5.81 23.97
CA ILE A 296 7.30 6.61 23.07
C ILE A 296 6.72 6.49 21.67
N LEU A 297 6.14 7.59 21.19
CA LEU A 297 5.68 7.74 19.81
C LEU A 297 6.89 7.83 18.86
N PRO A 298 6.79 7.36 17.61
CA PRO A 298 7.76 7.70 16.58
C PRO A 298 7.83 9.22 16.49
N ILE A 299 8.97 9.81 16.86
CA ILE A 299 9.12 11.26 16.88
C ILE A 299 9.52 11.69 15.49
N ASN A 300 8.68 12.51 14.85
CA ASN A 300 9.05 13.30 13.68
C ASN A 300 10.07 14.36 14.09
N ARG A 301 11.34 13.98 14.07
CA ARG A 301 12.39 14.99 14.10
C ARG A 301 12.85 15.22 12.67
N PRO A 302 13.10 16.49 12.28
CA PRO A 302 14.01 16.73 11.18
C PRO A 302 15.22 15.86 11.48
N GLY A 303 15.51 14.95 10.54
CA GLY A 303 16.65 14.08 10.62
C GLY A 303 17.87 14.92 10.91
N ILE A 304 18.88 14.32 11.53
CA ILE A 304 20.00 15.10 12.05
C ILE A 304 20.57 15.95 10.88
N GLY A 305 20.47 17.29 10.97
CA GLY A 305 20.80 18.23 9.88
C GLY A 305 19.62 18.84 9.09
N GLY A 306 18.37 18.46 9.34
CA GLY A 306 17.14 19.13 8.88
C GLY A 306 16.63 18.80 7.47
N ALA A 307 17.28 17.90 6.72
CA ALA A 307 17.02 17.65 5.30
C ALA A 307 16.41 16.27 4.94
N TRP A 308 16.13 15.44 5.94
CA TRP A 308 15.54 14.09 5.83
C TRP A 308 14.61 13.86 7.03
N THR A 309 13.75 12.85 6.98
CA THR A 309 12.85 12.56 8.11
C THR A 309 13.42 11.42 8.96
N LEU A 310 13.75 11.68 10.22
CA LEU A 310 14.10 10.61 11.16
C LEU A 310 12.82 10.18 11.89
N LEU A 311 12.41 8.94 11.67
CA LEU A 311 11.16 8.38 12.22
C LEU A 311 11.40 7.56 13.50
N LEU A 312 12.65 7.52 13.97
CA LEU A 312 13.15 6.75 15.11
C LEU A 312 13.78 7.73 16.11
N ASP A 313 13.36 7.74 17.38
CA ASP A 313 13.95 8.68 18.35
C ASP A 313 15.37 8.21 18.77
N PRO A 314 16.43 9.00 18.53
CA PRO A 314 17.81 8.57 18.76
C PRO A 314 18.29 8.47 20.24
N PRO A 315 17.70 9.12 21.27
CA PRO A 315 18.10 8.88 22.66
C PRO A 315 17.54 7.57 23.25
N CYS A 316 16.55 6.91 22.63
CA CYS A 316 16.09 5.59 23.06
C CYS A 316 16.76 4.47 22.26
N ILE A 317 17.89 4.04 22.83
CA ILE A 317 18.48 2.70 22.68
C ILE A 317 18.65 2.29 21.21
N TRP A 318 19.71 2.82 20.60
CA TRP A 318 20.43 2.10 19.55
C TRP A 318 20.79 0.74 20.14
N ILE A 319 20.03 -0.32 19.82
CA ILE A 319 20.45 -1.65 20.25
C ILE A 319 21.78 -1.90 19.54
N PRO A 320 22.88 -2.13 20.25
CA PRO A 320 24.13 -2.47 19.59
C PRO A 320 23.91 -3.71 18.72
N PRO A 321 24.33 -3.68 17.44
CA PRO A 321 25.28 -2.75 16.84
C PRO A 321 24.66 -1.68 15.90
N SER A 322 23.53 -1.06 16.22
CA SER A 322 23.02 0.09 15.45
C SER A 322 23.96 1.31 15.57
N PRO A 323 24.33 2.03 14.49
CA PRO A 323 23.96 1.78 13.09
C PRO A 323 24.68 0.56 12.52
N ILE A 324 23.93 -0.31 11.85
CA ILE A 324 24.46 -1.53 11.24
C ILE A 324 24.90 -1.19 9.80
N PRO A 325 26.18 -1.38 9.42
CA PRO A 325 26.61 -1.18 8.05
C PRO A 325 25.86 -2.08 7.06
N MET A 326 25.47 -1.54 5.91
CA MET A 326 24.82 -2.25 4.81
C MET A 326 25.69 -2.19 3.54
N PRO A 327 26.78 -2.98 3.43
CA PRO A 327 27.64 -2.97 2.25
C PRO A 327 26.84 -3.27 0.98
N GLY A 328 26.94 -2.40 -0.04
CA GLY A 328 26.16 -2.55 -1.26
C GLY A 328 24.64 -2.40 -1.07
N GLY A 329 24.20 -1.80 0.04
CA GLY A 329 22.78 -1.59 0.36
C GLY A 329 22.05 -2.84 0.85
N ILE A 330 22.78 -3.88 1.27
CA ILE A 330 22.17 -5.11 1.80
C ILE A 330 22.79 -5.44 3.15
N VAL A 331 21.97 -5.88 4.11
CA VAL A 331 22.45 -6.52 5.33
C VAL A 331 21.56 -7.69 5.73
N THR A 332 22.19 -8.76 6.21
CA THR A 332 21.52 -9.84 6.91
C THR A 332 22.02 -9.86 8.33
N ALA A 333 21.13 -9.69 9.31
CA ALA A 333 21.48 -9.64 10.72
C ALA A 333 20.45 -10.38 11.57
N MET A 334 20.89 -10.82 12.75
CA MET A 334 20.00 -11.46 13.72
C MET A 334 19.02 -10.44 14.29
N VAL A 335 17.73 -10.77 14.23
CA VAL A 335 16.68 -9.95 14.85
C VAL A 335 16.80 -10.09 16.37
N PRO A 336 16.89 -8.99 17.12
CA PRO A 336 17.08 -9.06 18.56
C PRO A 336 15.91 -9.76 19.25
N ASN A 337 16.20 -10.41 20.38
CA ASN A 337 15.17 -10.95 21.24
C ASN A 337 14.49 -9.81 21.99
N VAL A 338 13.30 -9.42 21.55
CA VAL A 338 12.53 -8.34 22.17
C VAL A 338 11.40 -8.89 23.04
N PRO A 339 10.90 -8.15 24.05
CA PRO A 339 9.74 -8.57 24.82
C PRO A 339 8.51 -8.85 23.95
N ILE A 340 7.54 -9.60 24.47
CA ILE A 340 6.24 -9.81 23.81
C ILE A 340 5.54 -8.45 23.67
N GLY A 341 5.02 -8.17 22.47
CA GLY A 341 4.35 -6.90 22.17
C GLY A 341 5.30 -5.74 21.85
N ALA A 342 6.61 -5.92 21.98
CA ALA A 342 7.56 -4.90 21.54
C ALA A 342 7.55 -4.76 20.01
N VAL A 343 7.77 -3.53 19.54
CA VAL A 343 7.84 -3.20 18.12
C VAL A 343 9.27 -2.80 17.78
N ILE A 344 9.86 -3.45 16.79
CA ILE A 344 11.14 -3.03 16.23
C ILE A 344 10.85 -2.08 15.09
N TYR A 345 11.52 -0.94 15.06
CA TYR A 345 11.50 -0.04 13.91
C TYR A 345 12.89 -0.02 13.28
N VAL A 346 12.92 -0.05 11.96
CA VAL A 346 14.15 0.02 11.16
C VAL A 346 14.03 1.08 10.08
N GLN A 347 15.11 1.80 9.81
CA GLN A 347 15.18 2.82 8.75
C GLN A 347 16.56 2.77 8.11
N ALA A 348 16.63 2.88 6.79
CA ALA A 348 17.91 2.92 6.10
C ALA A 348 18.30 4.37 5.78
N VAL A 349 19.59 4.66 5.92
CA VAL A 349 20.19 5.94 5.53
C VAL A 349 21.37 5.72 4.60
N CYS A 350 21.47 6.57 3.58
CA CYS A 350 22.58 6.71 2.66
C CYS A 350 23.42 7.89 3.10
N HIS A 351 24.74 7.73 3.20
CA HIS A 351 25.63 8.75 3.74
C HIS A 351 27.04 8.69 3.12
N GLN A 352 27.74 9.83 3.17
CA GLN A 352 29.12 9.98 2.73
C GLN A 352 30.07 9.94 3.94
N GLY A 353 30.94 8.93 4.01
CA GLY A 353 31.83 8.73 5.17
C GLY A 353 31.07 8.24 6.42
N PRO A 354 31.69 8.23 7.62
CA PRO A 354 31.05 7.75 8.85
C PRO A 354 29.81 8.58 9.22
N LEU A 355 28.69 7.92 9.57
CA LEU A 355 27.48 8.61 10.03
C LEU A 355 27.83 9.45 11.27
N ASN A 356 27.60 10.75 11.21
CA ASN A 356 27.97 11.68 12.28
C ASN A 356 26.75 12.09 13.10
N SER A 357 26.99 12.61 14.31
CA SER A 357 25.94 13.07 15.24
C SER A 357 25.18 14.31 14.78
N THR A 358 25.55 14.89 13.63
CA THR A 358 24.86 16.01 12.98
C THR A 358 24.08 15.60 11.73
N GLY A 359 24.20 14.34 11.27
CA GLY A 359 23.62 13.78 10.04
C GLY A 359 23.84 14.61 8.77
N SER A 360 24.77 15.58 8.81
CA SER A 360 25.10 16.48 7.71
C SER A 360 25.65 15.77 6.48
N ASN A 361 26.10 14.53 6.65
CA ASN A 361 26.60 13.69 5.57
C ASN A 361 25.57 12.69 5.04
N VAL A 362 24.33 12.72 5.52
CA VAL A 362 23.23 11.93 4.97
C VAL A 362 22.82 12.50 3.62
N THR A 363 22.77 11.65 2.61
CA THR A 363 22.37 11.97 1.22
C THR A 363 21.13 11.19 0.78
N GLY A 364 20.57 10.37 1.66
CA GLY A 364 19.31 9.66 1.40
C GLY A 364 18.78 8.96 2.64
N ALA A 365 17.48 8.78 2.75
CA ALA A 365 16.78 8.05 3.80
C ALA A 365 15.59 7.30 3.19
N SER A 366 15.18 6.20 3.85
CA SER A 366 13.97 5.46 3.51
C SER A 366 12.83 5.81 4.47
N PRO A 367 11.57 5.47 4.14
CA PRO A 367 10.55 5.25 5.16
C PRO A 367 11.03 4.24 6.21
N ALA A 368 10.45 4.29 7.41
CA ALA A 368 10.71 3.28 8.42
C ALA A 368 9.89 2.02 8.12
N ILE A 369 10.38 0.86 8.55
CA ILE A 369 9.58 -0.37 8.62
C ILE A 369 9.46 -0.74 10.09
N CYS A 370 8.24 -0.96 10.55
CA CYS A 370 7.99 -1.51 11.87
C CYS A 370 7.66 -3.01 11.78
N HIS A 371 8.22 -3.79 12.71
CA HIS A 371 7.98 -5.21 12.88
C HIS A 371 7.40 -5.48 14.28
N ARG A 372 6.26 -6.15 14.35
CA ARG A 372 5.64 -6.61 15.61
C ARG A 372 5.92 -8.10 15.83
N PHE A 373 6.05 -8.52 17.09
CA PHE A 373 6.47 -9.88 17.43
C PHE A 373 5.90 -10.41 18.75
#